data_AF-A0A820I753-F1
#
_entry.id   AF-A0A820I753-F1
#
_cell.length_a   1.000
_cell.length_b   1.000
_cell.length_c   1.000
_cell.angle_alpha   90.00
_cell.angle_beta   90.00
_cell.angle_gamma   90.00
#
_symmetry.space_group_name_H-M   'P 1'
#
loop_
_entity.id
_entity.type
_entity.pdbx_description
1 polymer ?
#
loop_
_entity_poly.entity_id
_entity_poly.type
_entity_poly.pdbx_seq_one_letter_code
_entity_poly.pdbx_strand_id
1 'polypeptide(L)'
;KSYIELNDLPKGSYEIIPITFGGVLRPRTREVNERPPIKTLRETRGKKFSMSKDYRDALEYIFDVFDFNDNKQLDRNEYNLWTIRTTGEEITNEDWLSIRDHVSLDEGEGISKENFFKLNDFEVQDPDTTETDLWAGLKSIGFNYALELDMMCPFELTVHVNESNIHLESTSFVELTEIKKILIKFLQNKSEKIKINSTVQCFNYHDDCGSILIVENKGPHNVRISAQVVNSNNAALTLPIDSRKPPIINIRHETSQIIWFAHKLDSLRPMELDANVQVQ
;
A
#
# COMPACT_ATOMS: atom_id res chain seq x y z
N LYS A 1 -2.94 -15.89 -11.93
CA LYS A 1 -3.59 -14.56 -11.97
C LYS A 1 -5.04 -14.78 -11.57
N SER A 2 -5.50 -14.15 -10.49
CA SER A 2 -6.90 -14.18 -10.08
C SER A 2 -7.58 -12.96 -10.69
N TYR A 3 -8.72 -13.15 -11.34
CA TYR A 3 -9.51 -12.06 -11.92
C TYR A 3 -10.73 -11.84 -11.03
N ILE A 4 -11.00 -10.60 -10.65
CA ILE A 4 -12.24 -10.21 -9.99
C ILE A 4 -13.03 -9.43 -11.04
N GLU A 5 -14.12 -10.02 -11.52
CA GLU A 5 -15.06 -9.34 -12.40
C GLU A 5 -16.05 -8.56 -11.52
N LEU A 6 -15.95 -7.22 -11.57
CA LEU A 6 -16.97 -6.36 -10.99
C LEU A 6 -18.15 -6.32 -11.96
N ASN A 7 -19.36 -6.49 -11.46
CA ASN A 7 -20.59 -6.36 -12.26
C ASN A 7 -20.64 -5.01 -13.00
N ASP A 8 -21.37 -4.95 -14.11
CA ASP A 8 -21.58 -3.74 -14.91
C ASP A 8 -21.94 -2.53 -14.02
N LEU A 9 -21.06 -1.53 -14.03
CA LEU A 9 -21.27 -0.28 -13.32
C LEU A 9 -22.05 0.70 -14.21
N PRO A 10 -23.07 1.42 -13.70
CA PRO A 10 -23.76 2.44 -14.47
C PRO A 10 -22.83 3.60 -14.84
N LYS A 11 -23.25 4.47 -15.77
CA LYS A 11 -22.48 5.69 -16.09
C LYS A 11 -22.29 6.55 -14.83
N GLY A 12 -21.04 6.91 -14.52
CA GLY A 12 -20.71 7.76 -13.37
C GLY A 12 -19.20 7.93 -13.17
N SER A 13 -18.85 8.60 -12.07
CA SER A 13 -17.48 8.71 -11.58
C SER A 13 -17.27 7.70 -10.45
N TYR A 14 -16.14 7.00 -10.50
CA TYR A 14 -15.80 5.96 -9.54
C TYR A 14 -14.40 6.22 -8.99
N GLU A 15 -14.24 6.02 -7.69
CA GLU A 15 -12.93 5.99 -7.05
C GLU A 15 -12.56 4.54 -6.77
N ILE A 16 -11.34 4.16 -7.17
CA ILE A 16 -10.86 2.78 -7.02
C ILE A 16 -9.78 2.78 -5.95
N ILE A 17 -10.06 2.10 -4.85
CA ILE A 17 -9.16 2.03 -3.71
C ILE A 17 -8.62 0.60 -3.60
N PRO A 18 -7.42 0.32 -4.13
CA PRO A 18 -6.81 -0.99 -3.95
C PRO A 18 -6.44 -1.17 -2.48
N ILE A 19 -6.89 -2.29 -1.90
CA ILE A 19 -6.55 -2.66 -0.52
C ILE A 19 -5.99 -4.07 -0.50
N THR A 20 -4.84 -4.22 0.16
CA THR A 20 -4.30 -5.55 0.49
C THR A 20 -4.71 -5.89 1.91
N PHE A 21 -5.42 -7.01 2.09
CA PHE A 21 -5.77 -7.51 3.42
C PHE A 21 -4.59 -8.25 4.06
N GLY A 22 -3.55 -7.49 4.43
CA GLY A 22 -2.43 -7.73 5.38
C GLY A 22 -1.85 -9.11 5.70
N GLY A 23 -2.31 -10.22 5.13
CA GLY A 23 -1.95 -11.56 5.55
C GLY A 23 -0.68 -12.08 4.90
N VAL A 24 -0.54 -11.84 3.59
CA VAL A 24 0.57 -12.40 2.80
C VAL A 24 1.78 -11.46 2.75
N LEU A 25 1.55 -10.15 2.65
CA LEU A 25 2.62 -9.14 2.70
C LEU A 25 2.99 -8.87 4.15
N ARG A 26 4.12 -9.44 4.58
CA ARG A 26 4.65 -9.23 5.93
C ARG A 26 5.79 -8.23 5.87
N PRO A 27 5.89 -7.30 6.85
CA PRO A 27 7.07 -6.49 7.00
C PRO A 27 8.33 -7.34 6.97
N ARG A 28 9.33 -6.87 6.22
CA ARG A 28 10.63 -7.52 6.14
C ARG A 28 11.20 -7.65 7.56
N THR A 29 11.22 -8.86 8.11
CA THR A 29 11.73 -9.10 9.47
C THR A 29 13.26 -9.14 9.51
N ARG A 30 13.89 -9.41 8.36
CA ARG A 30 15.34 -9.47 8.14
C ARG A 30 15.61 -9.15 6.68
N GLU A 31 16.70 -8.45 6.40
CA GLU A 31 17.14 -8.25 5.02
C GLU A 31 17.29 -9.60 4.32
N VAL A 32 16.55 -9.80 3.23
CA VAL A 32 16.70 -10.98 2.38
C VAL A 32 18.01 -10.77 1.62
N ASN A 33 19.09 -11.27 2.22
CA ASN A 33 20.36 -11.74 1.64
C ASN A 33 21.58 -11.34 2.48
N GLU A 34 22.42 -12.33 2.77
CA GLU A 34 23.79 -12.20 3.28
C GLU A 34 24.77 -11.64 2.24
N ARG A 35 24.25 -11.02 1.16
CA ARG A 35 25.03 -10.48 0.04
C ARG A 35 25.16 -8.96 0.17
N PRO A 36 26.29 -8.36 -0.25
CA PRO A 36 26.41 -6.92 -0.30
C PRO A 36 25.34 -6.34 -1.24
N PRO A 37 24.82 -5.12 -0.93
CA PRO A 37 23.86 -4.45 -1.79
C PRO A 37 24.41 -4.30 -3.21
N ILE A 38 23.53 -4.48 -4.20
CA ILE A 38 23.84 -4.09 -5.58
C ILE A 38 24.24 -2.61 -5.58
N LYS A 39 25.29 -2.26 -6.33
CA LYS A 39 25.73 -0.88 -6.34
C LYS A 39 24.70 -0.02 -7.05
N THR A 40 24.24 1.05 -6.41
CA THR A 40 23.37 2.02 -7.08
C THR A 40 24.17 3.02 -7.90
N LEU A 41 25.44 3.19 -7.54
CA LEU A 41 26.36 4.10 -8.18
C LEU A 41 27.46 3.37 -8.97
N ARG A 42 27.89 4.02 -10.05
CA ARG A 42 29.08 3.67 -10.82
C ARG A 42 30.03 4.87 -10.85
N GLU A 43 31.30 4.64 -10.54
CA GLU A 43 32.31 5.68 -10.74
C GLU A 43 32.57 5.88 -12.24
N THR A 44 32.54 7.14 -12.66
CA THR A 44 32.88 7.60 -14.00
C THR A 44 34.21 8.34 -13.98
N ARG A 45 34.76 8.64 -15.18
CA ARG A 45 36.06 9.32 -15.28
C ARG A 45 36.01 10.67 -14.55
N GLY A 46 36.94 10.87 -13.62
CA GLY A 46 37.10 12.14 -12.91
C GLY A 46 36.38 12.25 -11.57
N LYS A 47 36.19 11.13 -10.84
CA LYS A 47 35.53 11.07 -9.52
C LYS A 47 34.07 11.54 -9.52
N LYS A 48 33.40 11.46 -10.66
CA LYS A 48 31.95 11.68 -10.76
C LYS A 48 31.25 10.33 -10.67
N PHE A 49 30.10 10.27 -10.03
CA PHE A 49 29.27 9.07 -10.01
C PHE A 49 28.23 9.13 -11.12
N SER A 50 27.65 8.01 -11.50
CA SER A 50 26.45 7.93 -12.32
C SER A 50 25.59 6.80 -11.78
N MET A 51 24.32 6.77 -12.17
CA MET A 51 23.50 5.59 -11.91
C MET A 51 24.16 4.32 -12.47
N SER A 52 24.13 3.25 -11.70
CA SER A 52 24.44 1.92 -12.21
C SER A 52 23.33 1.45 -13.14
N LYS A 53 23.60 0.42 -13.95
CA LYS A 53 22.57 -0.16 -14.82
C LYS A 53 21.42 -0.71 -13.98
N ASP A 54 21.73 -1.45 -12.92
CA ASP A 54 20.74 -2.12 -12.11
C ASP A 54 19.84 -1.11 -11.37
N TYR A 55 20.40 0.02 -10.92
CA TYR A 55 19.61 1.11 -10.34
C TYR A 55 18.67 1.75 -11.35
N ARG A 56 19.14 1.97 -12.58
CA ARG A 56 18.33 2.50 -13.67
C ARG A 56 17.20 1.54 -14.05
N ASP A 57 17.46 0.22 -14.11
CA ASP A 57 16.46 -0.80 -14.38
C ASP A 57 15.38 -0.83 -13.27
N ALA A 58 15.77 -0.61 -12.00
CA ALA A 58 14.83 -0.48 -10.88
C ALA A 58 13.99 0.81 -10.97
N LEU A 59 14.60 1.94 -11.33
CA LEU A 59 13.89 3.21 -11.54
C LEU A 59 12.92 3.13 -12.73
N GLU A 60 13.28 2.40 -13.79
CA GLU A 60 12.37 2.14 -14.92
C GLU A 60 11.12 1.42 -14.45
N TYR A 61 11.30 0.35 -13.67
CA TYR A 61 10.19 -0.39 -13.09
C TYR A 61 9.33 0.49 -12.18
N ILE A 62 9.95 1.31 -11.34
CA ILE A 62 9.25 2.27 -10.47
C ILE A 62 8.40 3.21 -11.31
N PHE A 63 8.98 3.81 -12.36
CA PHE A 63 8.25 4.71 -13.25
C PHE A 63 6.99 4.05 -13.79
N ASP A 64 7.11 2.84 -14.33
CA ASP A 64 5.98 2.10 -14.91
C ASP A 64 4.91 1.74 -13.85
N VAL A 65 5.28 1.63 -12.57
CA VAL A 65 4.34 1.35 -11.47
C VAL A 65 3.62 2.59 -10.98
N PHE A 66 4.24 3.77 -11.05
CA PHE A 66 3.62 5.03 -10.64
C PHE A 66 2.85 5.73 -11.77
N ASP A 67 3.01 5.29 -13.02
CA ASP A 67 2.17 5.67 -14.18
C ASP A 67 0.83 4.94 -14.09
N PHE A 68 -0.12 5.51 -13.34
CA PHE A 68 -1.38 4.85 -13.00
C PHE A 68 -2.40 4.86 -14.14
N ASN A 69 -2.27 5.80 -15.07
CA ASN A 69 -3.15 5.92 -16.24
C ASN A 69 -2.51 5.37 -17.54
N ASP A 70 -1.30 4.80 -17.45
CA ASP A 70 -0.53 4.22 -18.55
C ASP A 70 -0.27 5.19 -19.72
N ASN A 71 -0.18 6.49 -19.44
CA ASN A 71 0.02 7.53 -20.45
C ASN A 71 1.51 7.78 -20.78
N LYS A 72 2.43 7.04 -20.13
CA LYS A 72 3.89 7.14 -20.25
C LYS A 72 4.50 8.44 -19.72
N GLN A 73 3.78 9.12 -18.84
CA GLN A 73 4.21 10.31 -18.13
C GLN A 73 3.74 10.23 -16.67
N LEU A 74 4.47 10.86 -15.76
CA LEU A 74 4.02 11.06 -14.39
C LEU A 74 3.48 12.47 -14.27
N ASP A 75 2.18 12.59 -14.04
CA ASP A 75 1.60 13.88 -13.63
C ASP A 75 2.11 14.30 -12.24
N ARG A 76 1.68 15.48 -11.78
CA ARG A 76 2.10 15.98 -10.47
C ARG A 76 1.71 15.03 -9.33
N ASN A 77 0.51 14.45 -9.39
CA ASN A 77 0.00 13.59 -8.33
C ASN A 77 0.78 12.27 -8.31
N GLU A 78 1.01 11.65 -9.46
CA GLU A 78 1.81 10.42 -9.60
C GLU A 78 3.25 10.63 -9.12
N TYR A 79 3.87 11.74 -9.51
CA TYR A 79 5.22 12.10 -9.04
C TYR A 79 5.26 12.45 -7.55
N ASN A 80 4.20 13.07 -7.03
CA ASN A 80 4.07 13.35 -5.59
C ASN A 80 3.97 12.04 -4.79
N LEU A 81 3.24 11.04 -5.29
CA LEU A 81 3.15 9.73 -4.63
C LEU A 81 4.52 9.04 -4.56
N TRP A 82 5.32 9.13 -5.62
CA TRP A 82 6.71 8.68 -5.60
C TRP A 82 7.52 9.41 -4.51
N THR A 83 7.47 10.75 -4.51
CA THR A 83 8.19 11.60 -3.55
C THR A 83 7.82 11.28 -2.10
N ILE A 84 6.52 11.24 -1.77
CA ILE A 84 6.05 10.89 -0.42
C ILE A 84 6.56 9.51 -0.01
N ARG A 85 6.65 8.55 -0.94
CA ARG A 85 7.12 7.21 -0.60
C ARG A 85 8.61 7.20 -0.28
N THR A 86 9.43 7.96 -1.00
CA THR A 86 10.88 7.96 -0.83
C THR A 86 11.38 8.93 0.24
N THR A 87 10.75 10.08 0.40
CA THR A 87 11.18 11.15 1.32
C THR A 87 10.26 11.31 2.53
N GLY A 88 9.00 10.89 2.41
CA GLY A 88 7.96 11.13 3.43
C GLY A 88 7.31 12.52 3.34
N GLU A 89 7.64 13.33 2.33
CA GLU A 89 7.18 14.71 2.18
C GLU A 89 6.38 14.90 0.90
N GLU A 90 5.38 15.79 0.94
CA GLU A 90 4.62 16.19 -0.23
C GLU A 90 5.40 17.24 -1.06
N ILE A 91 5.24 17.18 -2.37
CA ILE A 91 5.83 18.17 -3.26
C ILE A 91 5.11 19.52 -3.17
N THR A 92 5.85 20.54 -2.77
CA THR A 92 5.31 21.91 -2.74
C THR A 92 5.09 22.45 -4.15
N ASN A 93 4.38 23.56 -4.26
CA ASN A 93 4.23 24.24 -5.55
C ASN A 93 5.59 24.75 -6.06
N GLU A 94 6.44 25.27 -5.18
CA GLU A 94 7.77 25.73 -5.53
C GLU A 94 8.65 24.58 -6.04
N ASP A 95 8.63 23.44 -5.37
CA ASP A 95 9.40 22.26 -5.79
C ASP A 95 8.93 21.75 -7.14
N TRP A 96 7.61 21.68 -7.35
CA TRP A 96 7.04 21.24 -8.63
C TRP A 96 7.44 22.17 -9.79
N LEU A 97 7.41 23.49 -9.58
CA LEU A 97 7.85 24.45 -10.59
C LEU A 97 9.35 24.29 -10.88
N SER A 98 10.18 24.12 -9.84
CA SER A 98 11.61 23.87 -9.99
C SER A 98 11.91 22.61 -10.81
N ILE A 99 11.19 21.52 -10.54
CA ILE A 99 11.32 20.27 -11.29
C ILE A 99 10.92 20.46 -12.76
N ARG A 100 9.78 21.13 -13.01
CA ARG A 100 9.30 21.43 -14.37
C ARG A 100 10.30 22.26 -15.15
N ASP A 101 10.88 23.29 -14.53
CA ASP A 101 11.89 24.13 -15.15
C ASP A 101 13.17 23.33 -15.46
N HIS A 102 13.60 22.49 -14.52
CA HIS A 102 14.79 21.64 -14.67
C HIS A 102 14.70 20.70 -15.88
N VAL A 103 13.54 20.08 -16.10
CA VAL A 103 13.31 19.17 -17.23
C VAL A 103 12.58 19.81 -18.42
N SER A 104 12.37 21.13 -18.37
CA SER A 104 11.75 21.94 -19.43
C SER A 104 10.37 21.44 -19.87
N LEU A 105 9.44 21.26 -18.92
CA LEU A 105 8.07 20.80 -19.17
C LEU A 105 7.10 21.94 -19.48
N ASP A 106 6.33 21.81 -20.57
CA ASP A 106 5.26 22.74 -20.94
C ASP A 106 4.01 22.56 -20.06
N GLU A 107 3.15 23.59 -20.00
CA GLU A 107 1.93 23.56 -19.18
C GLU A 107 1.04 22.34 -19.52
N GLY A 108 0.67 21.57 -18.49
CA GLY A 108 -0.09 20.33 -18.66
C GLY A 108 0.73 19.08 -19.01
N GLU A 109 2.03 19.18 -19.31
CA GLU A 109 2.88 18.00 -19.52
C GLU A 109 3.29 17.32 -18.20
N GLY A 110 3.33 15.99 -18.23
CA GLY A 110 3.89 15.16 -17.15
C GLY A 110 5.36 14.84 -17.37
N ILE A 111 6.00 14.28 -16.35
CA ILE A 111 7.41 13.85 -16.39
C ILE A 111 7.50 12.55 -17.20
N SER A 112 8.13 12.59 -18.37
CA SER A 112 8.44 11.37 -19.14
C SER A 112 9.48 10.49 -18.43
N LYS A 113 9.57 9.21 -18.81
CA LYS A 113 10.60 8.29 -18.31
C LYS A 113 12.04 8.83 -18.46
N GLU A 114 12.32 9.50 -19.57
CA GLU A 114 13.63 10.12 -19.80
C GLU A 114 13.89 11.27 -18.81
N ASN A 115 12.88 12.12 -18.59
CA ASN A 115 12.99 13.23 -17.65
C ASN A 115 13.05 12.74 -16.20
N PHE A 116 12.36 11.64 -15.87
CA PHE A 116 12.50 10.97 -14.58
C PHE A 116 13.94 10.50 -14.34
N PHE A 117 14.58 9.88 -15.34
CA PHE A 117 16.00 9.52 -15.23
C PHE A 117 16.91 10.74 -15.10
N LYS A 118 16.65 11.83 -15.82
CA LYS A 118 17.45 13.07 -15.68
C LYS A 118 17.40 13.63 -14.26
N LEU A 119 16.22 13.63 -13.63
CA LEU A 119 16.05 14.08 -12.25
C LEU A 119 16.84 13.20 -11.27
N ASN A 120 16.76 11.87 -11.42
CA ASN A 120 17.52 10.95 -10.57
C ASN A 120 19.04 11.03 -10.85
N ASP A 121 19.46 11.24 -12.10
CA ASP A 121 20.87 11.47 -12.44
C ASP A 121 21.38 12.76 -11.79
N PHE A 122 20.56 13.81 -11.71
CA PHE A 122 20.89 15.06 -11.03
C PHE A 122 21.09 14.85 -9.53
N GLU A 123 20.19 14.11 -8.87
CA GLU A 123 20.31 13.74 -7.45
C GLU A 123 21.58 12.93 -7.17
N VAL A 124 21.94 12.01 -8.07
CA VAL A 124 23.18 11.22 -7.99
C VAL A 124 24.46 12.07 -8.15
N GLN A 125 24.39 13.20 -8.85
CA GLN A 125 25.53 14.13 -8.94
C GLN A 125 25.68 15.00 -7.70
N ASP A 126 24.68 15.07 -6.83
CA ASP A 126 24.74 15.88 -5.62
C ASP A 126 25.82 15.30 -4.67
N PRO A 127 26.83 16.09 -4.27
CA PRO A 127 27.86 15.64 -3.34
C PRO A 127 27.33 15.15 -1.98
N ASP A 128 26.15 15.61 -1.56
CA ASP A 128 25.53 15.23 -0.30
C ASP A 128 24.71 13.93 -0.43
N THR A 129 24.41 13.48 -1.65
CA THR A 129 23.73 12.20 -1.90
C THR A 129 24.70 11.03 -1.75
N THR A 130 24.40 10.15 -0.81
CA THR A 130 25.18 8.92 -0.62
C THR A 130 24.48 7.71 -1.25
N GLU A 131 25.24 6.65 -1.50
CA GLU A 131 24.67 5.35 -1.91
C GLU A 131 23.65 4.81 -0.89
N THR A 132 23.75 5.21 0.39
CA THR A 132 22.80 4.85 1.44
C THR A 132 21.44 5.52 1.22
N ASP A 133 21.43 6.78 0.78
CA ASP A 133 20.21 7.56 0.57
C ASP A 133 19.42 7.00 -0.62
N LEU A 134 20.11 6.70 -1.73
CA LEU A 134 19.52 6.04 -2.90
C LEU A 134 18.91 4.68 -2.53
N TRP A 135 19.59 3.92 -1.67
CA TRP A 135 19.08 2.65 -1.15
C TRP A 135 17.89 2.82 -0.20
N ALA A 136 17.83 3.91 0.56
CA ALA A 136 16.68 4.22 1.40
C ALA A 136 15.43 4.45 0.52
N GLY A 137 15.58 5.19 -0.58
CA GLY A 137 14.53 5.36 -1.59
C GLY A 137 14.02 4.02 -2.13
N LEU A 138 14.90 3.15 -2.65
CA LEU A 138 14.49 1.83 -3.14
C LEU A 138 13.81 0.95 -2.08
N LYS A 139 14.36 0.93 -0.86
CA LYS A 139 13.79 0.16 0.24
C LYS A 139 12.40 0.64 0.64
N SER A 140 12.15 1.95 0.56
CA SER A 140 10.85 2.54 0.87
C SER A 140 9.73 2.07 -0.09
N ILE A 141 10.09 1.82 -1.36
CA ILE A 141 9.19 1.23 -2.35
C ILE A 141 8.96 -0.26 -2.09
N GLY A 142 9.98 -0.93 -1.55
CA GLY A 142 9.91 -2.33 -1.17
C GLY A 142 10.92 -3.23 -1.89
N PHE A 143 11.97 -2.66 -2.49
CA PHE A 143 13.09 -3.44 -3.01
C PHE A 143 13.97 -3.96 -1.87
N ASN A 144 14.48 -5.18 -2.03
CA ASN A 144 15.56 -5.72 -1.22
C ASN A 144 16.92 -5.43 -1.87
N TYR A 145 18.01 -5.82 -1.20
CA TYR A 145 19.37 -5.59 -1.70
C TYR A 145 19.76 -6.37 -2.96
N ALA A 146 18.95 -7.34 -3.38
CA ALA A 146 19.07 -8.00 -4.68
C ALA A 146 18.20 -7.34 -5.77
N LEU A 147 17.60 -6.17 -5.50
CA LEU A 147 16.64 -5.48 -6.35
C LEU A 147 15.41 -6.32 -6.70
N GLU A 148 15.02 -7.22 -5.79
CA GLU A 148 13.76 -7.94 -5.86
C GLU A 148 12.71 -7.19 -5.02
N LEU A 149 11.48 -7.11 -5.52
CA LEU A 149 10.34 -6.57 -4.75
C LEU A 149 9.78 -7.66 -3.85
N ASP A 150 10.05 -7.55 -2.56
CA ASP A 150 9.55 -8.47 -1.52
C ASP A 150 8.56 -7.79 -0.56
N MET A 151 8.43 -6.46 -0.66
CA MET A 151 7.63 -5.61 0.21
C MET A 151 6.54 -4.81 -0.54
N MET A 152 6.42 -5.03 -1.85
CA MET A 152 5.41 -4.42 -2.71
C MET A 152 4.62 -5.50 -3.46
N CYS A 153 3.32 -5.28 -3.65
CA CYS A 153 2.48 -6.13 -4.51
C CYS A 153 1.84 -5.26 -5.59
N PRO A 154 2.50 -5.10 -6.75
CA PRO A 154 1.90 -4.44 -7.90
C PRO A 154 0.68 -5.24 -8.36
N PHE A 155 -0.33 -4.54 -8.83
CA PHE A 155 -1.51 -5.14 -9.45
C PHE A 155 -1.81 -4.38 -10.75
N GLU A 156 -2.46 -5.07 -11.67
CA GLU A 156 -2.90 -4.50 -12.93
C GLU A 156 -4.44 -4.43 -12.89
N LEU A 157 -4.98 -3.26 -13.21
CA LEU A 157 -6.41 -3.05 -13.32
C LEU A 157 -6.76 -2.78 -14.78
N THR A 158 -7.52 -3.67 -15.39
CA THR A 158 -8.06 -3.45 -16.74
C THR A 158 -9.50 -2.99 -16.62
N VAL A 159 -9.79 -1.80 -17.15
CA VAL A 159 -11.16 -1.25 -17.21
C VAL A 159 -11.69 -1.36 -18.63
N HIS A 160 -12.78 -2.11 -18.80
CA HIS A 160 -13.48 -2.23 -20.09
C HIS A 160 -14.69 -1.32 -20.11
N VAL A 161 -14.89 -0.58 -21.21
CA VAL A 161 -16.04 0.30 -21.39
C VAL A 161 -16.67 0.07 -22.75
N ASN A 162 -18.00 -0.02 -22.76
CA ASN A 162 -18.76 -0.39 -23.94
C ASN A 162 -18.86 0.76 -24.96
N GLU A 163 -19.11 2.01 -24.53
CA GLU A 163 -19.47 3.12 -25.45
C GLU A 163 -19.00 4.53 -25.02
N SER A 164 -17.92 4.68 -24.23
CA SER A 164 -17.43 6.01 -23.81
C SER A 164 -15.92 6.11 -23.66
N ASN A 165 -15.40 7.34 -23.67
CA ASN A 165 -14.04 7.62 -23.25
C ASN A 165 -13.92 7.42 -21.74
N ILE A 166 -12.89 6.67 -21.32
CA ILE A 166 -12.49 6.57 -19.92
C ILE A 166 -11.51 7.71 -19.66
N HIS A 167 -11.70 8.40 -18.53
CA HIS A 167 -10.70 9.28 -17.97
C HIS A 167 -10.20 8.63 -16.69
N LEU A 168 -8.93 8.20 -16.68
CA LEU A 168 -8.26 7.73 -15.48
C LEU A 168 -7.39 8.87 -14.97
N GLU A 169 -7.60 9.25 -13.71
CA GLU A 169 -6.77 10.21 -13.01
C GLU A 169 -6.28 9.60 -11.71
N SER A 170 -5.03 9.89 -11.35
CA SER A 170 -4.50 9.56 -10.05
C SER A 170 -5.14 10.50 -9.02
N THR A 171 -5.73 9.93 -7.97
CA THR A 171 -6.18 10.73 -6.84
C THR A 171 -5.01 10.94 -5.89
N SER A 172 -4.97 12.12 -5.25
CA SER A 172 -4.03 12.36 -4.15
C SER A 172 -4.28 11.37 -3.00
N PHE A 173 -3.33 11.25 -2.07
CA PHE A 173 -3.53 10.45 -0.87
C PHE A 173 -4.83 10.85 -0.16
N VAL A 174 -5.81 9.95 -0.15
CA VAL A 174 -6.87 10.02 0.84
C VAL A 174 -6.26 9.58 2.16
N GLU A 175 -6.40 10.40 3.20
CA GLU A 175 -5.94 10.01 4.53
C GLU A 175 -6.49 8.61 4.87
N LEU A 176 -5.61 7.72 5.33
CA LEU A 176 -5.98 6.36 5.73
C LEU A 176 -7.18 6.35 6.69
N THR A 177 -7.35 7.42 7.47
CA THR A 177 -8.48 7.63 8.38
C THR A 177 -9.83 7.72 7.65
N GLU A 178 -9.91 8.45 6.53
CA GLU A 178 -11.14 8.58 5.75
C GLU A 178 -11.46 7.30 4.99
N ILE A 179 -10.46 6.65 4.37
CA ILE A 179 -10.62 5.33 3.76
C ILE A 179 -11.13 4.33 4.80
N LYS A 180 -10.54 4.31 6.01
CA LYS A 180 -11.00 3.43 7.10
C LYS A 180 -12.45 3.67 7.46
N LYS A 181 -12.90 4.93 7.56
CA LYS A 181 -14.31 5.25 7.87
C LYS A 181 -15.25 4.74 6.79
N ILE A 182 -14.91 4.95 5.51
CA ILE A 182 -15.73 4.49 4.37
C ILE A 182 -15.78 2.95 4.36
N LEU A 183 -14.63 2.29 4.51
CA LEU A 183 -14.51 0.84 4.51
C LEU A 183 -15.27 0.20 5.68
N ILE A 184 -15.19 0.77 6.89
CA ILE A 184 -15.97 0.30 8.04
C ILE A 184 -17.46 0.35 7.73
N LYS A 185 -17.97 1.49 7.22
CA LYS A 185 -19.39 1.63 6.87
C LYS A 185 -19.82 0.63 5.81
N PHE A 186 -19.02 0.45 4.76
CA PHE A 186 -19.29 -0.51 3.70
C PHE A 186 -19.38 -1.94 4.25
N LEU A 187 -18.36 -2.36 5.00
CA LEU A 187 -18.30 -3.70 5.58
C LEU A 187 -19.42 -3.94 6.59
N GLN A 188 -19.76 -2.96 7.44
CA GLN A 188 -20.89 -3.03 8.38
C GLN A 188 -22.23 -3.28 7.67
N ASN A 189 -22.43 -2.72 6.48
CA ASN A 189 -23.65 -2.94 5.69
C ASN A 189 -23.71 -4.32 5.02
N LYS A 190 -22.56 -4.98 4.85
CA LYS A 190 -22.41 -6.28 4.16
C LYS A 190 -22.14 -7.44 5.11
N SER A 191 -22.06 -7.19 6.41
CA SER A 191 -21.64 -8.16 7.42
C SER A 191 -22.79 -8.64 8.27
N GLU A 192 -22.59 -9.81 8.87
CA GLU A 192 -23.49 -10.31 9.91
C GLU A 192 -23.15 -9.65 11.24
N LYS A 193 -24.18 -9.12 11.91
CA LYS A 193 -24.02 -8.52 13.24
C LYS A 193 -23.91 -9.59 14.30
N ILE A 194 -22.77 -9.66 14.96
CA ILE A 194 -22.52 -10.51 16.12
C ILE A 194 -22.85 -9.70 17.38
N LYS A 195 -23.93 -10.08 18.05
CA LYS A 195 -24.33 -9.45 19.31
C LYS A 195 -23.57 -10.12 20.46
N ILE A 196 -22.66 -9.36 21.07
CA ILE A 196 -21.88 -9.83 22.23
C ILE A 196 -22.53 -9.36 23.52
N ASN A 197 -22.62 -8.05 23.73
CA ASN A 197 -23.32 -7.45 24.87
C ASN A 197 -23.90 -6.07 24.49
N SER A 198 -24.41 -5.31 25.46
CA SER A 198 -25.02 -3.99 25.23
C SER A 198 -24.02 -2.90 24.83
N THR A 199 -22.74 -3.06 25.18
CA THR A 199 -21.69 -2.06 24.99
C THR A 199 -20.72 -2.40 23.86
N VAL A 200 -20.69 -3.64 23.37
CA VAL A 200 -19.76 -4.11 22.35
C VAL A 200 -20.55 -4.66 21.16
N GLN A 201 -20.28 -4.10 19.98
CA GLN A 201 -20.86 -4.56 18.73
C GLN A 201 -19.78 -5.15 17.84
N CYS A 202 -20.03 -6.34 17.34
CA CYS A 202 -19.14 -7.00 16.39
C CYS A 202 -19.86 -7.20 15.07
N PHE A 203 -19.12 -7.09 13.98
CA PHE A 203 -19.60 -7.34 12.63
C PHE A 203 -18.62 -8.28 11.94
N ASN A 204 -19.12 -9.39 11.40
CA ASN A 204 -18.30 -10.33 10.65
C ASN A 204 -18.67 -10.26 9.17
N TYR A 205 -17.79 -9.69 8.36
CA TYR A 205 -17.85 -9.81 6.92
C TYR A 205 -17.11 -11.08 6.52
N HIS A 206 -17.70 -11.89 5.65
CA HIS A 206 -17.06 -13.09 5.15
C HIS A 206 -17.34 -13.24 3.65
N ASP A 207 -16.31 -13.59 2.89
CA ASP A 207 -16.37 -13.93 1.49
C ASP A 207 -15.37 -15.07 1.17
N ASP A 208 -15.21 -15.37 -0.11
CA ASP A 208 -14.27 -16.40 -0.60
C ASP A 208 -12.79 -16.06 -0.32
N CYS A 209 -12.48 -14.80 -0.04
CA CYS A 209 -11.13 -14.31 0.24
C CYS A 209 -10.78 -14.32 1.74
N GLY A 210 -11.78 -14.36 2.62
CA GLY A 210 -11.59 -14.55 4.06
C GLY A 210 -12.66 -13.89 4.92
N SER A 211 -12.29 -13.47 6.13
CA SER A 211 -13.22 -12.82 7.05
C SER A 211 -12.63 -11.55 7.68
N ILE A 212 -13.50 -10.57 7.89
CA ILE A 212 -13.13 -9.30 8.53
C ILE A 212 -14.04 -9.12 9.73
N LEU A 213 -13.43 -9.06 10.91
CA LEU A 213 -14.12 -8.77 12.16
C LEU A 213 -13.96 -7.29 12.49
N ILE A 214 -15.06 -6.55 12.49
CA ILE A 214 -15.09 -5.17 12.98
C ILE A 214 -15.62 -5.19 14.40
N VAL A 215 -14.92 -4.54 15.32
CA VAL A 215 -15.37 -4.43 16.71
C VAL A 215 -15.47 -2.97 17.14
N GLU A 216 -16.66 -2.60 17.59
CA GLU A 216 -16.96 -1.31 18.17
C GLU A 216 -17.24 -1.45 19.66
N ASN A 217 -16.41 -0.81 20.49
CA ASN A 217 -16.70 -0.62 21.90
C ASN A 217 -17.43 0.71 22.10
N LYS A 218 -18.71 0.64 22.47
CA LYS A 218 -19.61 1.76 22.83
C LYS A 218 -19.75 1.93 24.34
N GLY A 219 -19.05 1.11 25.14
CA GLY A 219 -19.07 1.18 26.59
C GLY A 219 -17.98 2.08 27.16
N PRO A 220 -18.13 2.51 28.42
CA PRO A 220 -17.16 3.38 29.10
C PRO A 220 -15.90 2.65 29.59
N HIS A 221 -15.87 1.31 29.49
CA HIS A 221 -14.79 0.47 30.00
C HIS A 221 -13.99 -0.16 28.87
N ASN A 222 -12.72 -0.47 29.13
CA ASN A 222 -11.89 -1.20 28.19
C ASN A 222 -12.44 -2.63 28.02
N VAL A 223 -12.33 -3.16 26.81
CA VAL A 223 -12.81 -4.52 26.52
C VAL A 223 -11.66 -5.33 25.94
N ARG A 224 -11.51 -6.55 26.43
CA ARG A 224 -10.56 -7.52 25.92
C ARG A 224 -11.28 -8.49 25.01
N ILE A 225 -10.82 -8.58 23.77
CA ILE A 225 -11.39 -9.46 22.76
C ILE A 225 -10.34 -10.52 22.43
N SER A 226 -10.72 -11.76 22.64
CA SER A 226 -9.92 -12.91 22.20
C SER A 226 -10.64 -13.54 21.03
N ALA A 227 -10.02 -13.48 19.86
CA ALA A 227 -10.56 -14.09 18.66
C ALA A 227 -9.63 -15.23 18.25
N GLN A 228 -10.19 -16.43 18.10
CA GLN A 228 -9.46 -17.56 17.57
C GLN A 228 -9.89 -17.77 16.13
N VAL A 229 -8.91 -17.70 15.24
CA VAL A 229 -9.10 -18.10 13.85
C VAL A 229 -8.81 -19.60 13.77
N VAL A 230 -9.83 -20.38 13.43
CA VAL A 230 -9.68 -21.80 13.17
C VAL A 230 -9.46 -21.97 11.66
N ASN A 231 -8.56 -22.89 11.28
CA ASN A 231 -8.24 -23.24 9.88
C ASN A 231 -7.47 -22.18 9.04
N SER A 232 -6.99 -21.07 9.61
CA SER A 232 -6.10 -20.14 8.91
C SER A 232 -4.92 -19.70 9.78
N ASN A 233 -3.72 -19.69 9.18
CA ASN A 233 -2.49 -19.13 9.78
C ASN A 233 -2.20 -17.70 9.28
N ASN A 234 -3.18 -17.08 8.63
CA ASN A 234 -3.03 -15.85 7.86
C ASN A 234 -3.81 -14.67 8.50
N ALA A 235 -3.56 -14.39 9.77
CA ALA A 235 -4.21 -13.29 10.50
C ALA A 235 -3.39 -12.00 10.43
N ALA A 236 -4.05 -10.87 10.21
CA ALA A 236 -3.43 -9.55 10.20
C ALA A 236 -4.18 -8.59 11.14
N LEU A 237 -3.51 -8.08 12.15
CA LEU A 237 -4.14 -7.16 13.10
C LEU A 237 -3.67 -5.73 12.86
N THR A 238 -4.59 -4.78 13.01
CA THR A 238 -4.29 -3.35 12.94
C THR A 238 -3.41 -2.87 14.12
N LEU A 239 -3.17 -3.75 15.10
CA LEU A 239 -2.26 -3.54 16.23
C LEU A 239 -1.24 -4.70 16.30
N PRO A 240 0.01 -4.45 16.72
CA PRO A 240 1.05 -5.47 16.80
C PRO A 240 0.68 -6.62 17.76
N ILE A 241 0.94 -7.85 17.34
CA ILE A 241 0.68 -9.10 18.09
C ILE A 241 2.01 -9.71 18.52
N ASP A 242 2.03 -10.31 19.71
CA ASP A 242 3.01 -11.35 20.03
C ASP A 242 2.58 -12.66 19.34
N SER A 243 3.25 -13.00 18.24
CA SER A 243 2.90 -14.05 17.27
C SER A 243 2.96 -15.50 17.79
N ARG A 244 3.09 -15.71 19.12
CA ARG A 244 3.25 -17.03 19.74
C ARG A 244 1.99 -17.58 20.41
N LYS A 245 0.86 -16.86 20.41
CA LYS A 245 -0.43 -17.23 21.06
C LYS A 245 -1.63 -16.80 20.19
N PRO A 246 -2.87 -17.30 20.44
CA PRO A 246 -4.07 -16.76 19.79
C PRO A 246 -4.09 -15.23 19.91
N PRO A 247 -4.52 -14.48 18.88
CA PRO A 247 -4.48 -13.03 18.93
C PRO A 247 -5.42 -12.54 20.04
N ILE A 248 -4.82 -12.02 21.11
CA ILE A 248 -5.53 -11.32 22.18
C ILE A 248 -5.41 -9.84 21.91
N ILE A 249 -6.54 -9.17 21.76
CA ILE A 249 -6.62 -7.77 21.37
C ILE A 249 -7.25 -6.98 22.50
N ASN A 250 -6.51 -5.98 22.99
CA ASN A 250 -7.01 -5.05 23.98
C ASN A 250 -7.55 -3.82 23.25
N ILE A 251 -8.87 -3.61 23.31
CA ILE A 251 -9.52 -2.46 22.67
C ILE A 251 -9.65 -1.35 23.70
N ARG A 252 -8.93 -0.25 23.47
CA ARG A 252 -9.03 0.97 24.29
C ARG A 252 -10.20 1.83 23.79
N HIS A 253 -10.87 2.45 24.74
CA HIS A 253 -12.10 3.27 24.72
C HIS A 253 -12.31 4.31 23.58
N GLU A 254 -11.38 4.52 22.63
CA GLU A 254 -11.43 5.74 21.79
C GLU A 254 -11.55 5.51 20.28
N THR A 255 -11.48 4.27 19.76
CA THR A 255 -11.66 4.00 18.33
C THR A 255 -12.31 2.65 18.06
N SER A 256 -13.25 2.59 17.10
CA SER A 256 -13.65 1.34 16.47
C SER A 256 -12.39 0.64 15.96
N GLN A 257 -12.18 -0.63 16.33
CA GLN A 257 -11.03 -1.39 15.88
C GLN A 257 -11.46 -2.37 14.81
N ILE A 258 -10.72 -2.36 13.69
CA ILE A 258 -10.86 -3.37 12.66
C ILE A 258 -9.84 -4.47 12.96
N ILE A 259 -10.31 -5.71 12.90
CA ILE A 259 -9.54 -6.91 13.16
C ILE A 259 -9.65 -7.79 11.91
N TRP A 260 -8.54 -7.98 11.20
CA TRP A 260 -8.56 -8.65 9.89
C TRP A 260 -8.12 -10.11 10.02
N PHE A 261 -8.85 -11.00 9.36
CA PHE A 261 -8.50 -12.40 9.26
C PHE A 261 -8.53 -12.82 7.79
N ALA A 262 -7.40 -12.72 7.12
CA ALA A 262 -7.31 -13.15 5.72
C ALA A 262 -7.31 -14.69 5.64
N HIS A 263 -7.94 -15.23 4.62
CA HIS A 263 -7.85 -16.64 4.31
C HIS A 263 -6.73 -16.89 3.29
N LYS A 264 -6.19 -18.11 3.24
CA LYS A 264 -5.30 -18.52 2.15
C LYS A 264 -6.16 -19.19 1.09
N LEU A 265 -6.13 -18.68 -0.14
CA LEU A 265 -6.89 -19.21 -1.31
C LEU A 265 -6.82 -20.74 -1.50
N ASP A 266 -5.82 -21.42 -0.93
CA ASP A 266 -5.62 -22.87 -1.06
C ASP A 266 -6.44 -23.74 -0.08
N SER A 267 -7.14 -23.16 0.89
CA SER A 267 -7.86 -23.93 1.92
C SER A 267 -9.34 -24.11 1.52
N LEU A 268 -9.75 -25.35 1.22
CA LEU A 268 -11.13 -25.70 0.88
C LEU A 268 -12.10 -25.70 2.09
N ARG A 269 -11.68 -25.16 3.25
CA ARG A 269 -12.50 -25.15 4.46
C ARG A 269 -12.85 -23.71 4.83
N PRO A 270 -14.13 -23.43 5.12
CA PRO A 270 -14.54 -22.13 5.65
C PRO A 270 -13.74 -21.76 6.90
N MET A 271 -13.41 -20.49 7.04
CA MET A 271 -12.83 -19.97 8.28
C MET A 271 -13.93 -19.98 9.35
N GLU A 272 -13.68 -20.67 10.46
CA GLU A 272 -14.53 -20.55 11.65
C GLU A 272 -13.87 -19.56 12.60
N LEU A 273 -14.59 -18.47 12.89
CA LEU A 273 -14.18 -17.48 13.87
C LEU A 273 -14.86 -17.80 15.19
N ASP A 274 -14.09 -18.30 16.16
CA ASP A 274 -14.56 -18.43 17.55
C ASP A 274 -14.08 -17.21 18.33
N ALA A 275 -14.97 -16.24 18.55
CA ALA A 275 -14.67 -15.00 19.26
C ALA A 275 -15.24 -15.04 20.68
N ASN A 276 -14.35 -15.06 21.66
CA ASN A 276 -14.69 -14.95 23.09
C ASN A 276 -14.29 -13.57 23.61
N VAL A 277 -15.29 -12.81 24.07
CA VAL A 277 -15.07 -11.46 24.63
C VAL A 277 -15.15 -11.50 26.14
N GLN A 278 -14.11 -10.98 26.79
CA GLN A 278 -14.06 -10.80 28.24
C GLN A 278 -14.00 -9.30 28.54
N VAL A 279 -15.00 -8.80 29.24
CA VAL A 279 -15.01 -7.42 29.74
C VAL A 279 -14.15 -7.39 31.01
N GLN A 280 -13.19 -6.47 31.08
CA GLN A 280 -12.36 -6.24 32.27
C GLN A 280 -12.77 -4.94 32.97
#